data_AF-A0A3P1S2R5-F1
#
_entry.id   AF-A0A3P1S2R5-F1
#
_cell.length_a   1.000
_cell.length_b   1.000
_cell.length_c   1.000
_cell.angle_alpha   90.00
_cell.angle_beta   90.00
_cell.angle_gamma   90.00
#
_symmetry.space_group_name_H-M   'P 1'
#
loop_
_entity.id
_entity.type
_entity.pdbx_description
1 polymer ?
#
loop_
_entity_poly.entity_id
_entity_poly.type
_entity_poly.pdbx_seq_one_letter_code
_entity_poly.pdbx_strand_id
1 'polypeptide(L)'
;MIKEKHRLNVFDVWKQFSNECFVDELVKKQLSHKRYLHCKEVTNVCIKLAKQHGVDVHLAFLAGMLHDITKELSKEESVSYMQYYKEYLYLKAPLYHQYTAIIFLKQKYNFYNKKVFHAIMHHTLGTGTSKLAKILFIADKIEPTRGYDTTYHMELALRDLELGFAYVKADNQKYLKERGVFG
;
A
#
# COMPACT_ATOMS: atom_id res chain seq x y z
N MET A 1 36.79 8.17 9.36
CA MET A 1 36.39 6.76 9.59
C MET A 1 34.87 6.67 9.52
N ILE A 2 34.34 6.19 8.39
CA ILE A 2 32.90 6.02 8.20
C ILE A 2 32.49 4.80 9.03
N LYS A 3 31.65 4.98 10.05
CA LYS A 3 31.10 3.87 10.83
C LYS A 3 30.36 2.93 9.87
N GLU A 4 30.84 1.69 9.75
CA GLU A 4 30.11 0.62 9.08
C GLU A 4 28.71 0.52 9.71
N LYS A 5 27.69 0.92 8.95
CA LYS A 5 26.32 0.54 9.27
C LYS A 5 26.26 -0.98 9.16
N HIS A 6 26.17 -1.68 10.28
CA HIS A 6 25.87 -3.10 10.31
C HIS A 6 24.68 -3.38 9.37
N ARG A 7 24.95 -4.02 8.23
CA ARG A 7 23.89 -4.49 7.35
C ARG A 7 23.24 -5.69 8.05
N LEU A 8 21.99 -5.53 8.45
CA LEU A 8 21.18 -6.63 8.95
C LEU A 8 21.12 -7.72 7.86
N ASN A 9 21.23 -8.98 8.26
CA ASN A 9 21.01 -10.09 7.34
C ASN A 9 19.49 -10.22 7.05
N VAL A 10 19.13 -11.05 6.06
CA VAL A 10 17.72 -11.22 5.64
C VAL A 10 16.81 -11.70 6.78
N PHE A 11 17.32 -12.55 7.66
CA PHE A 11 16.57 -13.07 8.80
C PHE A 11 16.27 -11.97 9.83
N ASP A 12 17.26 -11.12 10.13
CA ASP A 12 17.11 -9.99 11.06
C ASP A 12 16.14 -8.94 10.53
N VAL A 13 16.16 -8.66 9.22
CA VAL A 13 15.18 -7.77 8.59
C VAL A 13 13.77 -8.38 8.67
N TRP A 14 13.62 -9.67 8.40
CA TRP A 14 12.30 -10.31 8.52
C TRP A 14 11.79 -10.28 9.96
N LYS A 15 12.66 -10.55 10.95
CA LYS A 15 12.32 -10.45 12.38
C LYS A 15 11.90 -9.02 12.76
N GLN A 16 12.56 -8.01 12.20
CA GLN A 16 12.22 -6.61 12.40
C GLN A 16 10.85 -6.26 11.82
N PHE A 17 10.54 -6.67 10.58
CA PHE A 17 9.23 -6.42 9.97
C PHE A 17 8.12 -7.33 10.49
N SER A 18 8.48 -8.45 11.14
CA SER A 18 7.55 -9.29 11.90
C SER A 18 7.09 -8.62 13.21
N ASN A 19 7.80 -7.59 13.68
CA ASN A 19 7.41 -6.81 14.85
C ASN A 19 6.48 -5.66 14.43
N GLU A 20 5.20 -5.78 14.75
CA GLU A 20 4.19 -4.77 14.42
C GLU A 20 4.51 -3.39 15.00
N CYS A 21 5.10 -3.31 16.20
CA CYS A 21 5.50 -2.03 16.81
C CYS A 21 6.58 -1.31 15.99
N PHE A 22 7.53 -2.06 15.41
CA PHE A 22 8.55 -1.46 14.55
C PHE A 22 7.91 -0.84 13.30
N VAL A 23 7.01 -1.58 12.65
CA VAL A 23 6.33 -1.11 11.43
C VAL A 23 5.42 0.08 11.73
N ASP A 24 4.72 0.07 12.87
CA ASP A 24 3.90 1.20 13.33
C ASP A 24 4.73 2.47 13.51
N GLU A 25 5.84 2.38 14.26
CA GLU A 25 6.73 3.52 14.48
C GLU A 25 7.35 4.05 13.19
N LEU A 26 7.73 3.14 12.28
CA LEU A 26 8.29 3.46 10.98
C LEU A 26 7.33 4.34 10.17
N VAL A 27 6.08 3.89 10.02
CA VAL A 27 5.05 4.61 9.26
C VAL A 27 4.73 5.94 9.94
N LYS A 28 4.58 5.95 11.26
CA LYS A 28 4.28 7.14 12.06
C LYS A 28 5.37 8.21 11.97
N LYS A 29 6.64 7.83 11.87
CA LYS A 29 7.78 8.76 11.71
C LYS A 29 7.91 9.28 10.27
N GLN A 30 7.50 8.49 9.29
CA GLN A 30 7.68 8.79 7.87
C GLN A 30 6.55 9.65 7.27
N LEU A 31 5.34 9.58 7.83
CA LEU A 31 4.14 10.20 7.27
C LEU A 31 3.52 11.21 8.24
N SER A 32 2.76 12.16 7.69
CA SER A 32 1.89 13.03 8.48
C SER A 32 0.91 12.22 9.33
N HIS A 33 0.45 12.81 10.43
CA HIS A 33 -0.49 12.14 11.33
C HIS A 33 -1.76 11.66 10.61
N LYS A 34 -2.31 12.50 9.71
CA LYS A 34 -3.48 12.16 8.90
C LYS A 34 -3.24 10.92 8.04
N ARG A 35 -2.10 10.86 7.35
CA ARG A 35 -1.76 9.74 6.47
C ARG A 35 -1.43 8.47 7.24
N TYR A 36 -0.78 8.59 8.39
CA TYR A 36 -0.56 7.47 9.31
C TYR A 36 -1.88 6.86 9.79
N LEU A 37 -2.85 7.68 10.21
CA LEU A 37 -4.18 7.18 10.60
C LEU A 37 -4.90 6.47 9.44
N HIS A 38 -4.81 7.03 8.23
CA HIS A 38 -5.30 6.36 7.04
C HIS A 38 -4.64 4.98 6.84
N CYS A 39 -3.31 4.87 6.93
CA CYS A 39 -2.62 3.58 6.81
C CYS A 39 -3.07 2.56 7.86
N LYS A 40 -3.34 3.01 9.10
CA LYS A 40 -3.89 2.14 10.14
C LYS A 40 -5.28 1.62 9.81
N GLU A 41 -6.17 2.47 9.32
CA GLU A 41 -7.53 2.03 8.97
C GLU A 41 -7.55 1.14 7.72
N VAL A 42 -6.72 1.43 6.72
CA VAL A 42 -6.47 0.51 5.60
C VAL A 42 -5.99 -0.86 6.12
N THR A 43 -5.09 -0.86 7.09
CA THR A 43 -4.57 -2.08 7.70
C THR A 43 -5.64 -2.89 8.40
N ASN A 44 -6.52 -2.23 9.18
CA ASN A 44 -7.66 -2.89 9.84
C ASN A 44 -8.57 -3.60 8.82
N VAL A 45 -8.90 -2.91 7.72
CA VAL A 45 -9.72 -3.48 6.65
C VAL A 45 -8.98 -4.63 5.93
N CYS A 46 -7.68 -4.46 5.65
CA CYS A 46 -6.86 -5.51 5.05
C CYS A 46 -6.86 -6.79 5.89
N ILE A 47 -6.65 -6.68 7.21
CA ILE A 47 -6.65 -7.81 8.14
C ILE A 47 -8.02 -8.49 8.17
N LYS A 48 -9.11 -7.71 8.19
CA LYS A 48 -10.48 -8.24 8.19
C LYS A 48 -10.75 -9.07 6.93
N LEU A 49 -10.46 -8.53 5.75
CA LEU A 49 -10.63 -9.23 4.48
C LEU A 49 -9.66 -10.43 4.34
N ALA A 50 -8.43 -10.31 4.86
CA ALA A 50 -7.45 -11.39 4.78
C ALA A 50 -7.89 -12.62 5.58
N LYS A 51 -8.41 -12.42 6.79
CA LYS A 51 -9.00 -13.48 7.61
C LYS A 51 -10.15 -14.19 6.88
N GLN A 52 -11.03 -13.41 6.25
CA GLN A 52 -12.18 -13.94 5.53
C GLN A 52 -11.80 -14.75 4.28
N HIS A 53 -10.76 -14.32 3.55
CA HIS A 53 -10.41 -14.89 2.23
C HIS A 53 -9.21 -15.84 2.25
N GLY A 54 -8.72 -16.22 3.43
CA GLY A 54 -7.61 -17.14 3.62
C GLY A 54 -6.27 -16.57 3.13
N VAL A 55 -6.06 -15.26 3.31
CA VAL A 55 -4.78 -14.59 3.01
C VAL A 55 -4.00 -14.43 4.31
N ASP A 56 -2.67 -14.59 4.24
CA ASP A 56 -1.77 -14.35 5.37
C ASP A 56 -2.00 -12.95 5.95
N VAL A 57 -2.42 -12.92 7.22
CA VAL A 57 -2.80 -11.70 7.94
C VAL A 57 -1.59 -10.78 8.14
N HIS A 58 -0.40 -11.34 8.33
CA HIS A 58 0.81 -10.55 8.50
C HIS A 58 1.23 -9.88 7.19
N LEU A 59 1.10 -10.57 6.05
CA LEU A 59 1.29 -9.94 4.74
C LEU A 59 0.26 -8.84 4.46
N ALA A 60 -0.99 -9.03 4.90
CA ALA A 60 -2.04 -8.02 4.82
C ALA A 60 -1.74 -6.80 5.70
N PHE A 61 -1.22 -7.04 6.91
CA PHE A 61 -0.73 -5.99 7.81
C PHE A 61 0.38 -5.17 7.15
N LEU A 62 1.43 -5.83 6.64
CA LEU A 62 2.55 -5.15 5.99
C LEU A 62 2.11 -4.38 4.74
N ALA A 63 1.24 -4.95 3.92
CA ALA A 63 0.70 -4.29 2.74
C ALA A 63 -0.09 -3.03 3.11
N GLY A 64 -0.98 -3.13 4.11
CA GLY A 64 -1.78 -2.00 4.59
C GLY A 64 -0.93 -0.87 5.19
N MET A 65 0.04 -1.20 6.04
CA MET A 65 0.86 -0.19 6.72
C MET A 65 1.84 0.51 5.77
N LEU A 66 2.34 -0.19 4.74
CA LEU A 66 3.44 0.31 3.92
C LEU A 66 3.01 0.88 2.56
N HIS A 67 1.74 0.75 2.15
CA HIS A 67 1.32 1.11 0.78
C HIS A 67 1.59 2.57 0.42
N ASP A 68 1.41 3.48 1.38
CA ASP A 68 1.51 4.93 1.21
C ASP A 68 2.80 5.51 1.83
N ILE A 69 3.80 4.66 2.17
CA ILE A 69 5.01 5.06 2.91
C ILE A 69 5.84 6.16 2.21
N THR A 70 5.65 6.34 0.91
CA THR A 70 6.30 7.38 0.09
C THR A 70 5.31 8.39 -0.51
N LYS A 71 4.06 8.42 -0.04
CA LYS A 71 3.00 9.28 -0.59
C LYS A 71 3.29 10.77 -0.47
N GLU A 72 4.05 11.15 0.55
CA GLU A 72 4.35 12.54 0.92
C GLU A 72 5.79 12.95 0.56
N LEU A 73 6.49 12.16 -0.25
CA LEU A 73 7.77 12.59 -0.82
C LEU A 73 7.58 13.84 -1.68
N SER A 74 8.59 14.70 -1.72
CA SER A 74 8.65 15.79 -2.68
C SER A 74 8.61 15.26 -4.11
N LYS A 75 8.29 16.14 -5.07
CA LYS A 75 8.29 15.78 -6.49
C LYS A 75 9.70 15.35 -6.93
N GLU A 76 10.72 16.04 -6.46
CA GLU A 76 12.13 15.80 -6.76
C GLU A 76 12.58 14.43 -6.22
N GLU A 77 12.25 14.12 -4.96
CA GLU A 77 12.51 12.81 -4.38
C GLU A 77 11.77 11.70 -5.14
N SER A 78 10.49 11.91 -5.44
CA SER A 78 9.69 10.93 -6.18
C SER A 78 10.29 10.64 -7.56
N VAL A 79 10.69 11.66 -8.31
CA VAL A 79 11.34 11.52 -9.62
C VAL A 79 12.69 10.82 -9.51
N SER A 80 13.46 11.12 -8.46
CA SER A 80 14.74 10.46 -8.18
C SER A 80 14.55 8.95 -7.96
N TYR A 81 13.58 8.54 -7.15
CA TYR A 81 13.24 7.13 -6.95
C TYR A 81 12.69 6.45 -8.23
N MET A 82 11.98 7.19 -9.08
CA MET A 82 11.44 6.64 -10.33
C MET A 82 12.52 6.34 -11.38
N GLN A 83 13.77 6.76 -11.19
CA GLN A 83 14.88 6.37 -12.08
C GLN A 83 15.12 4.85 -12.12
N TYR A 84 14.64 4.11 -11.12
CA TYR A 84 14.69 2.64 -11.08
C TYR A 84 13.50 1.96 -11.77
N TYR A 85 12.50 2.73 -12.22
CA TYR A 85 11.23 2.30 -12.81
C TYR A 85 10.87 3.20 -14.00
N LYS A 86 11.84 3.40 -14.91
CA LYS A 86 11.73 4.36 -16.02
C LYS A 86 10.57 4.06 -16.97
N GLU A 87 10.25 2.78 -17.12
CA GLU A 87 9.12 2.30 -17.93
C GLU A 87 7.76 2.80 -17.42
N TYR A 88 7.67 3.32 -16.19
CA TYR A 88 6.45 3.85 -15.60
C TYR A 88 6.41 5.40 -15.52
N LEU A 89 7.39 6.10 -16.11
CA LEU A 89 7.45 7.57 -16.14
C LEU A 89 6.33 8.21 -16.97
N TYR A 90 5.59 7.44 -17.78
CA TYR A 90 4.40 7.92 -18.48
C TYR A 90 3.22 8.20 -17.55
N LEU A 91 3.26 7.71 -16.30
CA LEU A 91 2.19 7.91 -15.31
C LEU A 91 2.26 9.31 -14.68
N LYS A 92 1.14 9.83 -14.19
CA LYS A 92 1.10 11.09 -13.45
C LYS A 92 1.82 10.92 -12.09
N ALA A 93 2.56 11.93 -11.65
CA ALA A 93 3.36 11.91 -10.42
C ALA A 93 2.62 11.41 -9.15
N PRO A 94 1.33 11.71 -8.91
CA PRO A 94 0.59 11.17 -7.77
C PRO A 94 0.51 9.63 -7.72
N LEU A 95 0.75 8.95 -8.85
CA LEU A 95 0.78 7.48 -8.95
C LEU A 95 2.16 6.90 -8.63
N TYR A 96 3.22 7.70 -8.58
CA TYR A 96 4.59 7.20 -8.42
C TYR A 96 4.83 6.50 -7.08
N HIS A 97 4.14 6.91 -6.01
CA HIS A 97 4.27 6.31 -4.67
C HIS A 97 4.14 4.77 -4.66
N GLN A 98 3.30 4.19 -5.52
CA GLN A 98 3.15 2.74 -5.62
C GLN A 98 4.43 2.01 -6.08
N TYR A 99 5.35 2.72 -6.76
CA TYR A 99 6.66 2.21 -7.18
C TYR A 99 7.79 2.73 -6.28
N THR A 100 7.76 4.00 -5.88
CA THR A 100 8.81 4.58 -5.04
C THR A 100 8.83 3.94 -3.66
N ALA A 101 7.68 3.49 -3.13
CA ALA A 101 7.60 2.71 -1.89
C ALA A 101 8.47 1.46 -1.94
N ILE A 102 8.50 0.77 -3.09
CA ILE A 102 9.28 -0.44 -3.28
C ILE A 102 10.77 -0.14 -3.18
N ILE A 103 11.23 0.92 -3.87
CA ILE A 103 12.64 1.31 -3.85
C ILE A 103 13.04 1.80 -2.46
N PHE A 104 12.20 2.61 -1.83
CA PHE A 104 12.42 3.13 -0.49
C PHE A 104 12.58 1.99 0.53
N LEU A 105 11.68 1.00 0.53
CA LEU A 105 11.75 -0.15 1.44
C LEU A 105 12.99 -1.01 1.20
N LYS A 106 13.37 -1.23 -0.06
CA LYS A 106 14.58 -1.96 -0.42
C LYS A 106 15.84 -1.21 0.03
N GLN A 107 15.98 0.07 -0.29
CA GLN A 107 17.21 0.83 -0.07
C GLN A 107 17.40 1.28 1.38
N LYS A 108 16.32 1.71 2.05
CA LYS A 108 16.41 2.27 3.41
C LYS A 108 16.33 1.18 4.48
N TYR A 109 15.63 0.08 4.21
CA TYR A 109 15.33 -0.95 5.21
C TYR A 109 15.73 -2.37 4.81
N ASN A 110 16.31 -2.57 3.62
CA ASN A 110 16.65 -3.90 3.09
C ASN A 110 15.46 -4.87 3.12
N PHE A 111 14.23 -4.37 3.05
CA PHE A 111 13.03 -5.19 3.10
C PHE A 111 12.76 -5.76 1.69
N TYR A 112 12.53 -7.08 1.61
CA TYR A 112 12.26 -7.76 0.34
C TYR A 112 11.12 -8.77 0.53
N ASN A 113 9.90 -8.39 0.17
CA ASN A 113 8.77 -9.30 0.11
C ASN A 113 7.99 -9.11 -1.19
N LYS A 114 8.11 -10.06 -2.12
CA LYS A 114 7.51 -9.97 -3.46
C LYS A 114 5.97 -9.87 -3.42
N LYS A 115 5.31 -10.53 -2.46
CA LYS A 115 3.84 -10.51 -2.33
C LYS A 115 3.37 -9.13 -1.88
N VAL A 116 4.01 -8.57 -0.85
CA VAL A 116 3.73 -7.21 -0.36
C VAL A 116 4.02 -6.18 -1.45
N PHE A 117 5.16 -6.28 -2.13
CA PHE A 117 5.52 -5.37 -3.22
C PHE A 117 4.54 -5.41 -4.38
N HIS A 118 4.10 -6.60 -4.78
CA HIS A 118 3.08 -6.72 -5.82
C HIS A 118 1.77 -6.04 -5.38
N ALA A 119 1.32 -6.25 -4.15
CA ALA A 119 0.12 -5.57 -3.65
C ALA A 119 0.27 -4.03 -3.70
N ILE A 120 1.40 -3.50 -3.19
CA ILE A 120 1.68 -2.06 -3.17
C ILE A 120 1.76 -1.49 -4.60
N MET A 121 2.46 -2.13 -5.53
CA MET A 121 2.57 -1.62 -6.92
C MET A 121 1.22 -1.46 -7.63
N HIS A 122 0.21 -2.22 -7.22
CA HIS A 122 -1.09 -2.27 -7.88
C HIS A 122 -2.22 -1.58 -7.09
N HIS A 123 -1.96 -1.05 -5.90
CA HIS A 123 -3.02 -0.57 -4.99
C HIS A 123 -3.73 0.70 -5.48
N THR A 124 -3.09 1.54 -6.30
CA THR A 124 -3.75 2.77 -6.77
C THR A 124 -4.72 2.51 -7.92
N LEU A 125 -4.32 1.64 -8.85
CA LEU A 125 -5.03 1.41 -10.13
C LEU A 125 -5.87 0.12 -10.15
N GLY A 126 -5.68 -0.77 -9.18
CA GLY A 126 -6.42 -2.03 -9.12
C GLY A 126 -6.10 -2.94 -10.31
N THR A 127 -4.82 -3.05 -10.65
CA THR A 127 -4.33 -3.91 -11.75
C THR A 127 -3.75 -5.25 -11.27
N GLY A 128 -3.70 -5.45 -9.95
CA GLY A 128 -3.15 -6.66 -9.33
C GLY A 128 -4.14 -7.82 -9.36
N THR A 129 -3.64 -9.02 -9.61
CA THR A 129 -4.45 -10.24 -9.73
C THR A 129 -4.46 -11.08 -8.45
N SER A 130 -3.44 -10.94 -7.60
CA SER A 130 -3.38 -11.67 -6.33
C SER A 130 -4.46 -11.21 -5.35
N LYS A 131 -4.94 -12.12 -4.48
CA LYS A 131 -5.89 -11.79 -3.41
C LYS A 131 -5.40 -10.64 -2.53
N LEU A 132 -4.12 -10.63 -2.14
CA LEU A 132 -3.54 -9.57 -1.32
C LEU A 132 -3.59 -8.19 -2.01
N ALA A 133 -3.32 -8.15 -3.32
CA ALA A 133 -3.41 -6.90 -4.09
C ALA A 133 -4.86 -6.39 -4.18
N LYS A 134 -5.84 -7.29 -4.38
CA LYS A 134 -7.27 -6.93 -4.40
C LYS A 134 -7.73 -6.44 -3.04
N ILE A 135 -7.32 -7.13 -1.97
CA ILE A 135 -7.61 -6.73 -0.58
C ILE A 135 -7.06 -5.33 -0.31
N LEU A 136 -5.79 -5.07 -0.62
CA LEU A 136 -5.19 -3.75 -0.39
C LEU A 136 -5.89 -2.66 -1.20
N PHE A 137 -6.19 -2.92 -2.47
CA PHE A 137 -6.93 -1.99 -3.32
C PHE A 137 -8.31 -1.65 -2.73
N ILE A 138 -9.07 -2.67 -2.32
CA ILE A 138 -10.39 -2.47 -1.70
C ILE A 138 -10.22 -1.64 -0.42
N ALA A 139 -9.35 -2.07 0.49
CA ALA A 139 -9.14 -1.45 1.78
C ALA A 139 -8.79 0.04 1.66
N ASP A 140 -7.86 0.39 0.76
CA ASP A 140 -7.48 1.77 0.50
C ASP A 140 -8.69 2.65 0.10
N LYS A 141 -9.65 2.10 -0.65
CA LYS A 141 -10.83 2.86 -1.09
C LYS A 141 -12.00 2.84 -0.12
N ILE A 142 -12.07 1.91 0.83
CA ILE A 142 -13.28 1.73 1.65
C ILE A 142 -13.07 1.96 3.14
N GLU A 143 -11.84 2.26 3.56
CA GLU A 143 -11.52 2.52 4.96
C GLU A 143 -12.35 3.69 5.55
N PRO A 144 -12.69 3.64 6.86
CA PRO A 144 -13.70 4.53 7.45
C PRO A 144 -13.40 6.04 7.40
N THR A 145 -12.13 6.45 7.26
CA THR A 145 -11.75 7.87 7.20
C THR A 145 -11.98 8.52 5.84
N ARG A 146 -12.46 7.76 4.84
CA ARG A 146 -12.83 8.27 3.52
C ARG A 146 -14.04 9.21 3.52
N GLY A 147 -14.87 9.19 4.57
CA GLY A 147 -15.94 10.16 4.78
C GLY A 147 -17.19 9.93 3.93
N TYR A 148 -17.41 8.72 3.43
CA TYR A 148 -18.66 8.28 2.79
C TYR A 148 -19.02 6.87 3.27
N ASP A 149 -20.28 6.48 3.07
CA ASP A 149 -20.76 5.16 3.47
C ASP A 149 -20.19 4.08 2.55
N THR A 150 -19.40 3.18 3.14
CA THR A 150 -18.76 2.05 2.47
C THR A 150 -19.28 0.70 2.97
N THR A 151 -20.41 0.70 3.69
CA THR A 151 -20.99 -0.50 4.31
C THR A 151 -21.25 -1.57 3.27
N TYR A 152 -21.91 -1.20 2.15
CA TYR A 152 -22.19 -2.14 1.06
C TYR A 152 -20.91 -2.68 0.41
N HIS A 153 -19.89 -1.84 0.18
CA HIS A 153 -18.61 -2.28 -0.38
C HIS A 153 -17.94 -3.32 0.50
N MET A 154 -17.92 -3.09 1.81
CA MET A 154 -17.35 -4.01 2.80
C MET A 154 -18.11 -5.33 2.85
N GLU A 155 -19.45 -5.29 2.93
CA GLU A 155 -20.30 -6.48 2.93
C GLU A 155 -20.08 -7.33 1.68
N LEU A 156 -20.06 -6.68 0.51
CA LEU A 156 -19.84 -7.34 -0.76
C LEU A 156 -18.45 -7.98 -0.80
N ALA A 157 -17.41 -7.25 -0.38
CA ALA A 157 -16.04 -7.74 -0.36
C ALA A 157 -15.82 -8.86 0.66
N LEU A 158 -16.54 -8.90 1.79
CA LEU A 158 -16.49 -10.01 2.75
C LEU A 158 -17.16 -11.27 2.19
N ARG A 159 -18.27 -11.11 1.47
CA ARG A 159 -19.00 -12.23 0.86
C ARG A 159 -18.23 -12.82 -0.32
N ASP A 160 -17.71 -11.97 -1.20
CA ASP A 160 -17.01 -12.37 -2.42
C ASP A 160 -15.94 -11.32 -2.78
N LEU A 161 -14.68 -11.73 -2.70
CA LEU A 161 -13.54 -10.83 -2.94
C LEU A 161 -13.50 -10.31 -4.38
N GLU A 162 -13.86 -11.14 -5.36
CA GLU A 162 -13.80 -10.76 -6.78
C GLU A 162 -14.91 -9.77 -7.10
N LEU A 163 -16.12 -10.04 -6.62
CA LEU A 163 -17.26 -9.16 -6.80
C LEU A 163 -17.05 -7.82 -6.07
N GLY A 164 -16.57 -7.85 -4.82
CA GLY A 164 -16.22 -6.65 -4.07
C GLY A 164 -15.12 -5.83 -4.75
N PHE A 165 -14.08 -6.49 -5.26
CA PHE A 165 -13.01 -5.82 -6.01
C PHE A 165 -13.54 -5.15 -7.28
N ALA A 166 -14.34 -5.86 -8.08
CA ALA A 166 -14.92 -5.32 -9.30
C ALA A 166 -15.81 -4.10 -9.00
N TYR A 167 -16.64 -4.17 -7.96
CA TYR A 167 -17.53 -3.10 -7.55
C TYR A 167 -16.75 -1.85 -7.10
N VAL A 168 -15.80 -2.00 -6.17
CA VAL A 168 -14.97 -0.89 -5.68
C VAL A 168 -14.15 -0.27 -6.83
N LYS A 169 -13.66 -1.10 -7.76
CA LYS A 169 -12.90 -0.62 -8.91
C LYS A 169 -13.78 0.21 -9.86
N ALA A 170 -15.02 -0.21 -10.12
CA ALA A 170 -15.96 0.55 -10.93
C ALA A 170 -16.28 1.92 -10.30
N ASP A 171 -16.53 1.97 -8.99
CA ASP A 171 -16.78 3.22 -8.26
C ASP A 171 -15.57 4.16 -8.29
N ASN A 172 -14.36 3.62 -8.06
CA ASN A 172 -13.14 4.40 -8.14
C ASN A 172 -12.90 4.95 -9.56
N GLN A 173 -13.23 4.18 -10.62
CA GLN A 173 -13.14 4.67 -12.00
C GLN A 173 -14.12 5.82 -12.27
N LYS A 174 -15.35 5.73 -11.76
CA LYS A 174 -16.34 6.81 -11.86
C LYS A 174 -15.83 8.08 -11.17
N TYR A 175 -15.36 7.95 -9.94
CA TYR A 175 -14.77 9.05 -9.16
C TYR A 175 -13.60 9.73 -9.89
N LEU A 176 -12.69 8.95 -10.48
CA LEU A 176 -11.52 9.49 -11.18
C LEU A 176 -11.89 10.19 -12.49
N LYS A 177 -12.94 9.74 -13.18
CA LYS A 177 -13.50 10.40 -14.37
C LYS A 177 -14.14 11.75 -14.01
N GLU A 178 -14.96 11.79 -12.96
CA GLU A 178 -15.63 13.01 -12.50
C GLU A 178 -14.63 14.10 -12.06
N ARG A 179 -13.42 13.71 -11.64
CA ARG A 179 -12.34 14.64 -11.26
C ARG A 179 -11.31 14.92 -12.35
N GLY A 180 -11.49 14.43 -13.58
CA GLY A 180 -10.56 14.66 -14.69
C GLY A 180 -9.16 14.08 -14.48
N VAL A 181 -9.01 13.08 -13.60
CA VAL A 181 -7.71 12.44 -13.35
C VAL A 181 -7.29 11.59 -14.56
N PHE A 182 -8.27 11.02 -15.26
CA PHE A 182 -8.11 10.46 -16.60
C PHE A 182 -8.95 11.29 -17.57
N GLY A 183 -8.27 12.27 -18.18
CA GLY A 183 -8.73 13.15 -19.24
C GLY A 183 -7.51 13.58 -20.03
#